data_AF-A0A2V7U467-F1
#
_entry.id   AF-A0A2V7U467-F1
#
_cell.length_a   1.000
_cell.length_b   1.000
_cell.length_c   1.000
_cell.angle_alpha   90.00
_cell.angle_beta   90.00
_cell.angle_gamma   90.00
#
_symmetry.space_group_name_H-M   'P 1'
#
loop_
_entity.id
_entity.type
_entity.pdbx_description
1 polymer ?
#
loop_
_entity_poly.entity_id
_entity_poly.type
_entity_poly.pdbx_seq_one_letter_code
_entity_poly.pdbx_strand_id
1 'polypeptide(L)'
;MKHAAWTTAVLGFGLVLYGTGAAAAEPQGCGLDTLKGTFGYHYKGTLSRNDALERLAAVGLVTLSGTGTLNGTDTHSLNGKIERRRYQGTYTVNRDCTGSATFATAPTASKLDFVVLDDANELQFTLADEGTSALGIAKRQALTEPCHVGRVLGSYGFALDGYYFFGPLVGYMTLSGIYTTDGKGHVTVADTVSHNGMMERRHYGGTYTLEPNCTGVWESTFPDGRTFRADFLIVGDGIFEGYFIVTEPGTVLSGADKKIQRPATTTAEGKALRRATN
;
A
#
# COMPACT_ATOMS: atom_id res chain seq x y z
N MET A 1 -13.75 -14.24 -90.31
CA MET A 1 -13.19 -15.38 -89.55
C MET A 1 -12.40 -14.81 -88.39
N LYS A 2 -12.61 -15.38 -87.20
CA LYS A 2 -12.10 -14.93 -85.89
C LYS A 2 -10.58 -15.10 -85.83
N HIS A 3 -9.85 -14.18 -85.20
CA HIS A 3 -8.81 -14.49 -84.21
C HIS A 3 -8.63 -13.31 -83.25
N ALA A 4 -8.51 -13.64 -81.97
CA ALA A 4 -8.50 -12.76 -80.81
C ALA A 4 -7.10 -12.23 -80.50
N ALA A 5 -7.01 -11.03 -79.94
CA ALA A 5 -5.81 -10.53 -79.29
C ALA A 5 -6.18 -10.05 -77.88
N TRP A 6 -5.60 -10.72 -76.88
CA TRP A 6 -5.66 -10.37 -75.46
C TRP A 6 -4.81 -9.14 -75.19
N THR A 7 -5.37 -8.14 -74.53
CA THR A 7 -4.62 -7.10 -73.82
C THR A 7 -4.98 -7.16 -72.34
N THR A 8 -3.99 -7.52 -71.53
CA THR A 8 -4.04 -7.57 -70.07
C THR A 8 -4.23 -6.18 -69.49
N ALA A 9 -5.32 -5.97 -68.74
CA ALA A 9 -5.54 -4.78 -67.93
C ALA A 9 -4.72 -4.90 -66.62
N VAL A 10 -3.77 -3.99 -66.41
CA VAL A 10 -3.13 -3.80 -65.10
C VAL A 10 -3.96 -2.77 -64.34
N LEU A 11 -4.83 -3.24 -63.44
CA LEU A 11 -5.50 -2.40 -62.45
C LEU A 11 -4.51 -2.05 -61.34
N GLY A 12 -3.92 -0.86 -61.41
CA GLY A 12 -3.19 -0.26 -60.29
C GLY A 12 -4.18 0.18 -59.22
N PHE A 13 -4.30 -0.57 -58.14
CA PHE A 13 -5.03 -0.14 -56.94
C PHE A 13 -4.15 0.87 -56.18
N GLY A 14 -4.44 2.15 -56.34
CA GLY A 14 -3.89 3.21 -55.48
C GLY A 14 -4.57 3.14 -54.11
N LEU A 15 -3.81 2.76 -53.08
CA LEU A 15 -4.25 2.85 -51.69
C LEU A 15 -4.12 4.31 -51.23
N VAL A 16 -5.20 5.08 -51.30
CA VAL A 16 -5.28 6.39 -50.66
C VAL A 16 -5.57 6.16 -49.18
N LEU A 17 -4.53 6.25 -48.35
CA LEU A 17 -4.66 6.28 -46.90
C LEU A 17 -5.16 7.66 -46.48
N TYR A 18 -6.45 7.79 -46.22
CA TYR A 18 -6.98 8.91 -45.42
C TYR A 18 -6.51 8.72 -43.99
N GLY A 19 -5.35 9.28 -43.66
CA GLY A 19 -4.90 9.41 -42.29
C GLY A 19 -5.80 10.40 -41.56
N THR A 20 -6.88 9.94 -40.95
CA THR A 20 -7.48 10.66 -39.83
C THR A 20 -6.51 10.52 -38.67
N GLY A 21 -5.54 11.44 -38.60
CA GLY A 21 -4.75 11.65 -37.41
C GLY A 21 -5.69 12.10 -36.30
N ALA A 22 -6.25 11.15 -35.56
CA ALA A 22 -6.51 11.41 -34.16
C ALA A 22 -5.12 11.66 -33.57
N ALA A 23 -4.75 12.93 -33.40
CA ALA A 23 -3.68 13.27 -32.49
C ALA A 23 -4.11 12.67 -31.16
N ALA A 24 -3.56 11.50 -30.81
CA ALA A 24 -3.58 11.03 -29.45
C ALA A 24 -3.00 12.20 -28.66
N ALA A 25 -3.84 12.85 -27.85
CA ALA A 25 -3.35 13.86 -26.94
C ALA A 25 -2.19 13.22 -26.20
N GLU A 26 -1.01 13.81 -26.31
CA GLU A 26 0.14 13.42 -25.50
C GLU A 26 -0.37 13.35 -24.06
N PRO A 27 -0.13 12.25 -23.31
CA PRO A 27 -0.61 12.14 -21.94
C PRO A 27 -0.26 13.44 -21.23
N GLN A 28 -1.25 14.10 -20.64
CA GLN A 28 -1.02 15.33 -19.92
C GLN A 28 -0.02 14.99 -18.81
N GLY A 29 1.25 15.34 -19.03
CA GLY A 29 2.36 14.88 -18.18
C GLY A 29 2.12 15.26 -16.72
N CYS A 30 2.70 14.48 -15.81
CA CYS A 30 2.55 14.71 -14.38
C CYS A 30 2.98 16.13 -13.97
N GLY A 31 2.41 16.61 -12.87
CA GLY A 31 2.68 17.94 -12.31
C GLY A 31 2.50 17.98 -10.80
N LEU A 32 2.86 19.11 -10.20
CA LEU A 32 2.61 19.32 -8.78
C LEU A 32 1.11 19.26 -8.47
N ASP A 33 0.30 19.84 -9.34
CA ASP A 33 -1.16 19.91 -9.23
C ASP A 33 -1.83 18.53 -9.31
N THR A 34 -1.25 17.58 -10.05
CA THR A 34 -1.75 16.19 -10.09
C THR A 34 -1.51 15.46 -8.76
N LEU A 35 -0.44 15.83 -8.04
CA LEU A 35 -0.05 15.19 -6.79
C LEU A 35 -0.41 16.04 -5.57
N LYS A 36 -1.71 16.12 -5.28
CA LYS A 36 -2.30 16.86 -4.15
C LYS A 36 -3.21 15.98 -3.30
N GLY A 37 -3.10 16.01 -1.98
CA GLY A 37 -3.98 15.30 -1.04
C GLY A 37 -3.22 14.41 -0.08
N THR A 38 -3.94 13.63 0.73
CA THR A 38 -3.35 12.74 1.74
C THR A 38 -3.13 11.34 1.17
N PHE A 39 -1.96 10.78 1.46
CA PHE A 39 -1.56 9.43 1.11
C PHE A 39 -1.16 8.70 2.39
N GLY A 40 -1.62 7.46 2.55
CA GLY A 40 -1.02 6.55 3.50
C GLY A 40 0.13 5.80 2.85
N TYR A 41 1.20 5.55 3.58
CA TYR A 41 2.36 4.86 3.06
C TYR A 41 2.90 3.84 4.05
N HIS A 42 3.67 2.91 3.51
CA HIS A 42 4.57 2.08 4.29
C HIS A 42 5.88 1.88 3.54
N TYR A 43 6.96 1.73 4.29
CA TYR A 43 8.26 1.34 3.74
C TYR A 43 9.00 0.45 4.71
N LYS A 44 10.00 -0.25 4.18
CA LYS A 44 10.96 -1.02 4.98
C LYS A 44 12.29 -1.15 4.25
N GLY A 45 13.34 -1.40 5.01
CA GLY A 45 14.67 -1.55 4.46
C GLY A 45 15.76 -1.63 5.52
N THR A 46 16.95 -1.23 5.10
CA THR A 46 18.14 -1.19 5.95
C THR A 46 18.85 0.15 5.83
N LEU A 47 19.54 0.53 6.90
CA LEU A 47 20.41 1.69 6.97
C LEU A 47 21.80 1.22 7.40
N SER A 48 22.81 1.50 6.59
CA SER A 48 24.21 1.25 6.90
C SER A 48 24.82 2.51 7.49
N ARG A 49 25.22 2.47 8.77
CA ARG A 49 25.83 3.61 9.47
C ARG A 49 26.87 3.11 10.48
N ASN A 50 28.05 3.72 10.50
CA ASN A 50 29.14 3.38 11.44
C ASN A 50 29.45 1.86 11.48
N ASP A 51 29.58 1.23 10.30
CA ASP A 51 29.79 -0.21 10.13
C ASP A 51 28.69 -1.14 10.71
N ALA A 52 27.54 -0.57 11.09
CA ALA A 52 26.36 -1.31 11.52
C ALA A 52 25.28 -1.29 10.44
N LEU A 53 24.64 -2.45 10.24
CA LEU A 53 23.45 -2.57 9.38
C LEU A 53 22.20 -2.55 10.26
N GLU A 54 21.55 -1.40 10.33
CA GLU A 54 20.29 -1.20 11.03
C GLU A 54 19.11 -1.56 10.13
N ARG A 55 18.00 -1.96 10.74
CA ARG A 55 16.75 -2.28 10.04
C ARG A 55 15.71 -1.23 10.34
N LEU A 56 14.93 -0.85 9.33
CA LEU A 56 13.92 0.18 9.47
C LEU A 56 12.62 -0.19 8.80
N ALA A 57 11.53 0.32 9.36
CA ALA A 57 10.19 0.28 8.79
C ALA A 57 9.40 1.51 9.23
N ALA A 58 8.45 1.96 8.40
CA ALA A 58 7.50 2.98 8.81
C ALA A 58 6.13 2.73 8.20
N VAL A 59 5.10 3.24 8.89
CA VAL A 59 3.74 3.41 8.40
C VAL A 59 3.24 4.77 8.81
N GLY A 60 2.68 5.54 7.88
CA GLY A 60 2.25 6.90 8.16
C GLY A 60 1.41 7.56 7.08
N LEU A 61 0.99 8.78 7.38
CA LEU A 61 0.25 9.65 6.47
C LEU A 61 1.14 10.80 6.02
N VAL A 62 1.05 11.15 4.74
CA VAL A 62 1.66 12.34 4.15
C VAL A 62 0.62 13.12 3.36
N THR A 63 0.54 14.42 3.57
CA THR A 63 -0.30 15.33 2.79
C THR A 63 0.57 16.15 1.86
N LEU A 64 0.30 16.04 0.56
CA LEU A 64 0.98 16.74 -0.52
C LEU A 64 0.13 17.96 -0.92
N SER A 65 0.72 19.14 -0.96
CA SER A 65 -0.03 20.40 -1.10
C SER A 65 -0.62 20.65 -2.50
N GLY A 66 -0.08 19.99 -3.53
CA GLY A 66 -0.31 20.34 -4.93
C GLY A 66 0.56 21.50 -5.44
N THR A 67 1.44 22.03 -4.58
CA THR A 67 2.27 23.23 -4.85
C THR A 67 3.73 23.03 -4.43
N GLY A 68 4.13 21.81 -4.03
CA GLY A 68 5.52 21.46 -3.73
C GLY A 68 5.89 21.43 -2.23
N THR A 69 4.91 21.50 -1.32
CA THR A 69 5.15 21.32 0.12
C THR A 69 4.41 20.10 0.66
N LEU A 70 5.01 19.45 1.67
CA LEU A 70 4.42 18.29 2.32
C LEU A 70 4.47 18.40 3.84
N ASN A 71 3.51 17.76 4.49
CA ASN A 71 3.52 17.49 5.93
C ASN A 71 3.12 16.04 6.17
N GLY A 72 3.65 15.42 7.21
CA GLY A 72 3.35 14.03 7.50
C GLY A 72 3.57 13.63 8.94
N THR A 73 3.00 12.48 9.28
CA THR A 73 3.11 11.84 10.59
C THR A 73 3.25 10.35 10.40
N ASP A 74 4.16 9.71 11.14
CA ASP A 74 4.34 8.27 11.05
C ASP A 74 4.77 7.61 12.35
N THR A 75 4.61 6.30 12.37
CA THR A 75 5.25 5.41 13.32
C THR A 75 6.43 4.76 12.60
N HIS A 76 7.62 4.96 13.13
CA HIS A 76 8.89 4.52 12.60
C HIS A 76 9.55 3.56 13.58
N SER A 77 9.98 2.40 13.09
CA SER A 77 10.83 1.49 13.86
C SER A 77 12.23 1.53 13.29
N LEU A 78 13.22 1.86 14.11
CA LEU A 78 14.64 1.74 13.79
C LEU A 78 15.30 0.78 14.78
N ASN A 79 15.76 -0.36 14.27
CA ASN A 79 16.40 -1.41 15.08
C ASN A 79 15.53 -1.84 16.28
N GLY A 80 14.20 -1.84 16.11
CA GLY A 80 13.23 -2.20 17.15
C GLY A 80 12.87 -1.07 18.12
N LYS A 81 13.46 0.13 17.97
CA LYS A 81 13.05 1.33 18.70
C LYS A 81 11.93 2.03 17.94
N ILE A 82 10.78 2.17 18.59
CA ILE A 82 9.61 2.83 18.03
C ILE A 82 9.66 4.34 18.29
N GLU A 83 9.48 5.13 17.24
CA GLU A 83 9.40 6.58 17.27
C GLU A 83 8.15 7.02 16.51
N ARG A 84 7.35 7.92 17.12
CA ARG A 84 6.22 8.56 16.45
C ARG A 84 6.65 9.95 16.00
N ARG A 85 6.74 10.17 14.70
CA ARG A 85 7.35 11.37 14.13
C ARG A 85 6.29 12.28 13.52
N ARG A 86 6.60 13.58 13.52
CA ARG A 86 5.93 14.59 12.70
C ARG A 86 7.00 15.29 11.89
N TYR A 87 6.77 15.45 10.61
CA TYR A 87 7.78 16.02 9.71
C TYR A 87 7.11 16.90 8.65
N GLN A 88 7.93 17.77 8.07
CA GLN A 88 7.56 18.67 6.98
C GLN A 88 8.67 18.67 5.94
N GLY A 89 8.33 19.04 4.72
CA GLY A 89 9.27 18.99 3.61
C GLY A 89 8.77 19.65 2.35
N THR A 90 9.50 19.42 1.29
CA THR A 90 9.17 19.84 -0.07
C THR A 90 9.29 18.67 -1.03
N TYR A 91 8.62 18.78 -2.18
CA TYR A 91 8.72 17.80 -3.25
C TYR A 91 8.62 18.46 -4.62
N THR A 92 9.16 17.79 -5.62
CA THR A 92 9.06 18.16 -7.04
C THR A 92 8.41 17.01 -7.80
N VAL A 93 7.76 17.35 -8.92
CA VAL A 93 7.19 16.36 -9.85
C VAL A 93 7.59 16.78 -11.26
N ASN A 94 8.23 15.86 -11.97
CA ASN A 94 8.63 16.02 -13.36
C ASN A 94 7.49 15.58 -14.29
N ARG A 95 7.52 16.05 -15.54
CA ARG A 95 6.49 15.73 -16.54
C ARG A 95 6.44 14.25 -16.91
N ASP A 96 7.54 13.53 -16.70
CA ASP A 96 7.66 12.09 -16.94
C ASP A 96 7.18 11.24 -15.76
N CYS A 97 6.49 11.86 -14.78
CA CYS A 97 5.94 11.20 -13.60
C CYS A 97 7.00 10.67 -12.62
N THR A 98 8.25 11.11 -12.75
CA THR A 98 9.25 11.00 -11.68
C THR A 98 9.18 12.20 -10.73
N GLY A 99 9.69 12.05 -9.51
CA GLY A 99 9.81 13.16 -8.59
C GLY A 99 10.73 12.84 -7.42
N SER A 100 11.01 13.84 -6.62
CA SER A 100 11.79 13.67 -5.39
C SER A 100 11.18 14.49 -4.26
N ALA A 101 11.41 14.03 -3.03
CA ALA A 101 10.99 14.73 -1.83
C ALA A 101 12.13 14.82 -0.83
N THR A 102 12.18 15.93 -0.09
CA THR A 102 13.09 16.12 1.04
C THR A 102 12.26 16.52 2.25
N PHE A 103 12.47 15.84 3.38
CA PHE A 103 11.68 16.08 4.59
C PHE A 103 12.54 15.98 5.85
N ALA A 104 12.21 16.80 6.85
CA ALA A 104 13.02 16.89 8.06
C ALA A 104 12.55 15.87 9.11
N THR A 105 13.32 14.80 9.32
CA THR A 105 13.18 13.91 10.47
C THR A 105 14.36 14.16 11.39
N ALA A 106 14.17 14.87 12.50
CA ALA A 106 15.28 15.21 13.39
C ALA A 106 16.14 13.95 13.71
N PRO A 107 17.49 14.01 13.57
CA PRO A 107 18.33 15.20 13.38
C PRO A 107 18.72 15.56 11.92
N THR A 108 18.34 14.78 10.90
CA THR A 108 18.77 15.01 9.50
C THR A 108 17.60 15.05 8.53
N ALA A 109 17.72 15.83 7.45
CA ALA A 109 16.76 15.73 6.36
C ALA A 109 16.92 14.38 5.65
N SER A 110 15.79 13.72 5.40
CA SER A 110 15.72 12.51 4.59
C SER A 110 15.26 12.85 3.18
N LYS A 111 15.74 12.07 2.21
CA LYS A 111 15.39 12.19 0.79
C LYS A 111 14.74 10.91 0.29
N LEU A 112 13.82 11.05 -0.64
CA LEU A 112 13.29 9.94 -1.42
C LEU A 112 13.11 10.36 -2.88
N ASP A 113 13.20 9.37 -3.75
CA ASP A 113 12.82 9.47 -5.15
C ASP A 113 11.59 8.59 -5.37
N PHE A 114 10.64 9.08 -6.17
CA PHE A 114 9.38 8.39 -6.41
C PHE A 114 8.94 8.43 -7.87
N VAL A 115 8.08 7.48 -8.20
CA VAL A 115 7.31 7.44 -9.45
C VAL A 115 5.83 7.56 -9.14
N VAL A 116 5.12 8.35 -9.94
CA VAL A 116 3.67 8.54 -9.86
C VAL A 116 2.97 7.52 -10.74
N LEU A 117 2.03 6.77 -10.16
CA LEU A 117 1.34 5.64 -10.76
C LEU A 117 -0.17 5.78 -10.55
N ASP A 118 -0.94 4.95 -11.26
CA ASP A 118 -2.39 4.77 -11.07
C ASP A 118 -3.17 6.10 -11.03
N ASP A 119 -3.00 6.93 -12.06
CA ASP A 119 -3.64 8.27 -12.15
C ASP A 119 -3.37 9.16 -10.91
N ALA A 120 -2.14 9.12 -10.42
CA ALA A 120 -1.67 9.79 -9.21
C ALA A 120 -2.36 9.30 -7.92
N ASN A 121 -2.84 8.07 -7.87
CA ASN A 121 -3.36 7.43 -6.65
C ASN A 121 -2.33 6.52 -5.97
N GLU A 122 -1.23 6.20 -6.64
CA GLU A 122 -0.15 5.40 -6.08
C GLU A 122 1.21 6.07 -6.33
N LEU A 123 2.10 6.00 -5.33
CA LEU A 123 3.51 6.30 -5.47
C LEU A 123 4.31 5.07 -5.10
N GLN A 124 5.33 4.74 -5.89
CA GLN A 124 6.40 3.84 -5.47
C GLN A 124 7.65 4.66 -5.26
N PHE A 125 8.36 4.44 -4.15
CA PHE A 125 9.48 5.27 -3.78
C PHE A 125 10.62 4.49 -3.14
N THR A 126 11.84 4.99 -3.35
CA THR A 126 13.03 4.55 -2.64
C THR A 126 13.51 5.68 -1.73
N LEU A 127 13.97 5.34 -0.53
CA LEU A 127 14.76 6.31 0.23
C LEU A 127 16.10 6.50 -0.48
N ALA A 128 16.51 7.76 -0.63
CA ALA A 128 17.67 8.21 -1.40
C ALA A 128 18.79 8.75 -0.50
N ASP A 129 18.68 8.53 0.81
CA ASP A 129 19.72 8.86 1.78
C ASP A 129 20.92 7.91 1.64
N GLU A 130 22.14 8.44 1.81
CA GLU A 130 23.36 7.64 1.78
C GLU A 130 23.30 6.49 2.80
N GLY A 131 23.76 5.30 2.39
CA GLY A 131 23.72 4.11 3.22
C GLY A 131 22.33 3.48 3.40
N THR A 132 21.27 4.06 2.82
CA THR A 132 19.92 3.51 2.94
C THR A 132 19.55 2.64 1.74
N SER A 133 18.96 1.48 2.02
CA SER A 133 18.32 0.61 1.03
C SER A 133 16.92 0.30 1.52
N ALA A 134 15.94 1.09 1.09
CA ALA A 134 14.55 0.95 1.52
C ALA A 134 13.59 1.30 0.38
N LEU A 135 12.53 0.50 0.27
CA LEU A 135 11.45 0.67 -0.72
C LEU A 135 10.14 0.84 0.02
N GLY A 136 9.25 1.66 -0.55
CA GLY A 136 7.91 1.83 -0.04
C GLY A 136 6.88 2.10 -1.13
N ILE A 137 5.63 2.04 -0.71
CA ILE A 137 4.46 2.38 -1.51
C ILE A 137 3.63 3.38 -0.71
N ALA A 138 3.11 4.40 -1.39
CA ALA A 138 2.10 5.29 -0.86
C ALA A 138 0.84 5.20 -1.71
N LYS A 139 -0.32 5.16 -1.07
CA LYS A 139 -1.63 5.16 -1.74
C LYS A 139 -2.50 6.28 -1.23
N ARG A 140 -3.21 6.93 -2.13
CA ARG A 140 -4.10 8.04 -1.82
C ARG A 140 -5.20 7.59 -0.86
N GLN A 141 -5.50 8.43 0.13
CA GLN A 141 -6.73 8.33 0.91
C GLN A 141 -7.83 9.14 0.22
N ALA A 142 -8.73 8.45 -0.47
CA ALA A 142 -9.87 9.06 -1.16
C ALA A 142 -11.12 9.02 -0.26
N LEU A 143 -11.03 9.70 0.89
CA LEU A 143 -12.08 9.67 1.90
C LEU A 143 -13.27 10.56 1.49
N THR A 144 -14.45 9.96 1.38
CA THR A 144 -15.71 10.69 1.17
C THR A 144 -16.35 11.14 2.49
N GLU A 145 -15.94 10.55 3.61
CA GLU A 145 -16.38 10.86 4.97
C GLU A 145 -15.29 10.45 5.97
N PRO A 146 -15.33 10.94 7.22
CA PRO A 146 -14.38 10.51 8.25
C PRO A 146 -14.44 9.01 8.56
N CYS A 147 -13.28 8.42 8.85
CA CYS A 147 -13.21 7.01 9.25
C CYS A 147 -13.90 6.74 10.60
N HIS A 148 -14.53 5.58 10.69
CA HIS A 148 -15.16 5.09 11.92
C HIS A 148 -15.16 3.55 11.93
N VAL A 149 -15.24 2.94 13.11
CA VAL A 149 -15.03 1.49 13.27
C VAL A 149 -16.00 0.62 12.44
N GLY A 150 -17.23 1.07 12.19
CA GLY A 150 -18.21 0.33 11.37
C GLY A 150 -17.80 0.17 9.91
N ARG A 151 -16.94 1.07 9.42
CA ARG A 151 -16.48 1.16 8.03
C ARG A 151 -15.47 0.04 7.70
N VAL A 152 -14.76 -0.48 8.70
CA VAL A 152 -13.83 -1.61 8.55
C VAL A 152 -14.47 -2.97 8.76
N LEU A 153 -15.80 -3.09 8.91
CA LEU A 153 -16.47 -4.40 9.08
C LEU A 153 -16.12 -5.38 7.96
N GLY A 154 -15.67 -6.58 8.33
CA GLY A 154 -15.45 -7.70 7.41
C GLY A 154 -14.13 -8.41 7.61
N SER A 155 -13.78 -9.26 6.64
CA SER A 155 -12.55 -10.04 6.66
C SER A 155 -11.49 -9.48 5.72
N TYR A 156 -10.24 -9.53 6.15
CA TYR A 156 -9.08 -8.98 5.46
C TYR A 156 -7.98 -10.02 5.44
N GLY A 157 -7.33 -10.19 4.30
CA GLY A 157 -6.10 -10.96 4.18
C GLY A 157 -4.91 -10.04 4.39
N PHE A 158 -3.88 -10.50 5.10
CA PHE A 158 -2.70 -9.70 5.37
C PHE A 158 -1.41 -10.49 5.18
N ALA A 159 -0.32 -9.74 4.96
CA ALA A 159 1.03 -10.25 4.97
C ALA A 159 1.98 -9.23 5.59
N LEU A 160 2.79 -9.67 6.55
CA LEU A 160 3.83 -8.86 7.20
C LEU A 160 5.16 -9.62 7.19
N ASP A 161 6.26 -8.89 7.13
CA ASP A 161 7.60 -9.44 7.30
C ASP A 161 8.56 -8.44 7.92
N GLY A 162 9.58 -8.96 8.57
CA GLY A 162 10.38 -8.16 9.46
C GLY A 162 11.43 -8.93 10.24
N TYR A 163 11.87 -8.33 11.33
CA TYR A 163 12.91 -8.84 12.20
C TYR A 163 12.65 -8.51 13.66
N TYR A 164 13.06 -9.41 14.54
CA TYR A 164 12.97 -9.27 15.98
C TYR A 164 14.35 -9.28 16.64
N PHE A 165 14.57 -8.37 17.57
CA PHE A 165 15.89 -8.06 18.14
C PHE A 165 16.12 -8.56 19.58
N PHE A 166 15.13 -9.18 20.22
CA PHE A 166 15.24 -9.55 21.64
C PHE A 166 15.03 -11.03 21.92
N GLY A 167 15.61 -11.49 23.03
CA GLY A 167 15.37 -12.83 23.58
C GLY A 167 15.87 -13.99 22.70
N PRO A 168 15.41 -15.22 22.96
CA PRO A 168 15.84 -16.41 22.24
C PRO A 168 15.28 -16.52 20.82
N LEU A 169 14.37 -15.61 20.43
CA LEU A 169 13.69 -15.61 19.13
C LEU A 169 14.23 -14.53 18.18
N VAL A 170 15.45 -14.02 18.40
CA VAL A 170 16.10 -13.07 17.49
C VAL A 170 16.13 -13.63 16.08
N GLY A 171 15.67 -12.83 15.12
CA GLY A 171 15.74 -13.19 13.71
C GLY A 171 14.56 -12.75 12.87
N TYR A 172 14.47 -13.33 11.68
CA TYR A 172 13.47 -12.95 10.69
C TYR A 172 12.10 -13.52 11.03
N MET A 173 11.08 -12.70 10.80
CA MET A 173 9.69 -13.08 10.97
C MET A 173 8.91 -12.80 9.70
N THR A 174 8.00 -13.72 9.36
CA THR A 174 7.00 -13.52 8.31
C THR A 174 5.66 -14.02 8.83
N LEU A 175 4.60 -13.27 8.55
CA LEU A 175 3.24 -13.58 8.97
C LEU A 175 2.32 -13.45 7.78
N SER A 176 1.38 -14.38 7.64
CA SER A 176 0.24 -14.21 6.75
C SER A 176 -0.98 -14.91 7.32
N GLY A 177 -2.14 -14.31 7.10
CA GLY A 177 -3.38 -14.80 7.66
C GLY A 177 -4.58 -13.98 7.25
N ILE A 178 -5.65 -14.22 7.98
CA ILE A 178 -6.91 -13.50 7.85
C ILE A 178 -7.28 -12.95 9.21
N TYR A 179 -7.74 -11.71 9.25
CA TYR A 179 -8.48 -11.20 10.39
C TYR A 179 -9.89 -10.79 10.01
N THR A 180 -10.79 -10.84 10.97
CA THR A 180 -12.18 -10.38 10.83
C THR A 180 -12.50 -9.40 11.93
N THR A 181 -12.89 -8.19 11.54
CA THR A 181 -13.36 -7.13 12.44
C THR A 181 -14.89 -7.20 12.57
N ASP A 182 -15.40 -6.81 13.74
CA ASP A 182 -16.84 -6.77 14.02
C ASP A 182 -17.51 -5.42 13.71
N GLY A 183 -16.73 -4.43 13.26
CA GLY A 183 -17.21 -3.07 13.04
C GLY A 183 -17.49 -2.27 14.33
N LYS A 184 -17.10 -2.80 15.49
CA LYS A 184 -17.37 -2.25 16.83
C LYS A 184 -16.13 -2.22 17.72
N GLY A 185 -14.95 -2.55 17.17
CA GLY A 185 -13.67 -2.47 17.86
C GLY A 185 -13.11 -3.81 18.34
N HIS A 186 -13.68 -4.95 17.93
CA HIS A 186 -13.11 -6.27 18.18
C HIS A 186 -12.65 -6.95 16.90
N VAL A 187 -11.59 -7.74 17.04
CA VAL A 187 -10.99 -8.47 15.93
C VAL A 187 -10.70 -9.91 16.32
N THR A 188 -10.87 -10.81 15.36
CA THR A 188 -10.46 -12.22 15.45
C THR A 188 -9.45 -12.50 14.35
N VAL A 189 -8.42 -13.27 14.67
CA VAL A 189 -7.31 -13.55 13.76
C VAL A 189 -7.08 -15.05 13.65
N ALA A 190 -6.77 -15.47 12.43
CA ALA A 190 -6.18 -16.76 12.14
C ALA A 190 -4.97 -16.55 11.24
N ASP A 191 -3.77 -16.88 11.73
CA ASP A 191 -2.54 -16.67 10.97
C ASP A 191 -1.53 -17.81 11.10
N THR A 192 -0.57 -17.77 10.19
CA THR A 192 0.66 -18.57 10.27
C THR A 192 1.82 -17.61 10.38
N VAL A 193 2.64 -17.79 11.40
CA VAL A 193 3.91 -17.08 11.56
C VAL A 193 5.06 -18.05 11.35
N SER A 194 6.08 -17.60 10.62
CA SER A 194 7.38 -18.25 10.49
C SER A 194 8.45 -17.37 11.14
N HIS A 195 9.09 -17.89 12.17
CA HIS A 195 10.21 -17.26 12.89
C HIS A 195 11.47 -18.09 12.65
N ASN A 196 12.46 -17.55 11.93
CA ASN A 196 13.67 -18.30 11.53
C ASN A 196 13.36 -19.68 10.91
N GLY A 197 12.25 -19.79 10.16
CA GLY A 197 11.79 -21.03 9.53
C GLY A 197 10.94 -21.94 10.43
N MET A 198 10.80 -21.65 11.72
CA MET A 198 9.89 -22.37 12.61
C MET A 198 8.47 -21.80 12.52
N MET A 199 7.51 -22.67 12.25
CA MET A 199 6.12 -22.30 12.00
C MET A 199 5.25 -22.45 13.25
N GLU A 200 4.40 -21.47 13.49
CA GLU A 200 3.33 -21.51 14.48
C GLU A 200 2.03 -21.07 13.80
N ARG A 201 0.93 -21.80 14.03
CA ARG A 201 -0.41 -21.42 13.57
C ARG A 201 -1.20 -20.94 14.76
N ARG A 202 -1.81 -19.77 14.66
CA ARG A 202 -2.40 -19.08 15.81
C ARG A 202 -3.82 -18.68 15.52
N HIS A 203 -4.64 -18.74 16.57
CA HIS A 203 -5.97 -18.18 16.62
C HIS A 203 -6.07 -17.32 17.86
N TYR A 204 -6.38 -16.05 17.69
CA TYR A 204 -6.41 -15.10 18.80
C TYR A 204 -7.38 -13.96 18.52
N GLY A 205 -7.75 -13.25 19.57
CA GLY A 205 -8.61 -12.09 19.52
C GLY A 205 -7.87 -10.81 19.89
N GLY A 206 -8.51 -9.68 19.66
CA GLY A 206 -8.00 -8.38 20.05
C GLY A 206 -9.05 -7.30 19.98
N THR A 207 -8.61 -6.09 20.24
CA THR A 207 -9.37 -4.87 20.06
C THR A 207 -8.65 -3.95 19.09
N TYR A 208 -9.41 -3.05 18.47
CA TYR A 208 -8.85 -1.98 17.66
C TYR A 208 -9.61 -0.68 17.86
N THR A 209 -8.89 0.42 17.72
CA THR A 209 -9.45 1.77 17.62
C THR A 209 -9.23 2.32 16.21
N LEU A 210 -10.08 3.25 15.78
CA LEU A 210 -9.94 3.92 14.50
C LEU A 210 -10.28 5.40 14.66
N GLU A 211 -9.35 6.25 14.24
CA GLU A 211 -9.48 7.69 14.25
C GLU A 211 -10.11 8.21 12.93
N PRO A 212 -10.70 9.42 12.94
CA PRO A 212 -11.34 10.02 11.76
C PRO A 212 -10.45 10.17 10.51
N ASN A 213 -9.14 10.30 10.69
CA ASN A 213 -8.11 10.33 9.62
C ASN A 213 -7.67 8.92 9.16
N CYS A 214 -8.35 7.88 9.62
CA CYS A 214 -8.12 6.48 9.29
C CYS A 214 -6.81 5.88 9.82
N THR A 215 -6.19 6.48 10.84
CA THR A 215 -5.17 5.82 11.66
C THR A 215 -5.82 5.05 12.80
N GLY A 216 -5.21 3.96 13.24
CA GLY A 216 -5.74 3.16 14.32
C GLY A 216 -4.66 2.41 15.08
N VAL A 217 -5.05 1.90 16.24
CA VAL A 217 -4.22 1.05 17.09
C VAL A 217 -4.90 -0.29 17.22
N TRP A 218 -4.12 -1.35 17.06
CA TRP A 218 -4.51 -2.72 17.30
C TRP A 218 -3.86 -3.21 18.58
N GLU A 219 -4.62 -3.89 19.44
CA GLU A 219 -4.09 -4.59 20.61
C GLU A 219 -4.62 -6.04 20.67
N SER A 220 -3.74 -7.00 20.89
CA SER A 220 -4.07 -8.42 21.07
C SER A 220 -3.24 -9.03 22.19
N THR A 221 -3.83 -9.98 22.92
CA THR A 221 -3.13 -10.81 23.90
C THR A 221 -3.28 -12.27 23.49
N PHE A 222 -2.15 -12.95 23.33
CA PHE A 222 -2.10 -14.37 23.00
C PHE A 222 -2.44 -15.22 24.24
N PRO A 223 -2.87 -16.48 24.06
CA PRO A 223 -3.19 -17.38 25.19
C PRO A 223 -2.03 -17.61 26.17
N ASP A 224 -0.79 -17.46 25.71
CA ASP A 224 0.43 -17.59 26.54
C ASP A 224 0.84 -16.27 27.23
N GLY A 225 0.01 -15.23 27.15
CA GLY A 225 0.23 -13.94 27.79
C GLY A 225 1.11 -12.96 27.00
N ARG A 226 1.66 -13.36 25.85
CA ARG A 226 2.35 -12.42 24.94
C ARG A 226 1.38 -11.34 24.45
N THR A 227 1.87 -10.14 24.20
CA THR A 227 1.10 -9.04 23.62
C THR A 227 1.49 -8.77 22.18
N PHE A 228 0.55 -8.21 21.43
CA PHE A 228 0.77 -7.69 20.09
C PHE A 228 0.09 -6.33 19.99
N ARG A 229 0.89 -5.30 19.78
CA ARG A 229 0.42 -3.96 19.44
C ARG A 229 0.90 -3.59 18.05
N ALA A 230 0.01 -2.97 17.28
CA ALA A 230 0.35 -2.42 15.97
C ALA A 230 -0.34 -1.08 15.76
N ASP A 231 0.35 -0.17 15.09
CA ASP A 231 -0.28 1.00 14.50
C ASP A 231 -0.64 0.64 13.05
N PHE A 232 -1.81 1.06 12.59
CA PHE A 232 -2.26 0.81 11.23
C PHE A 232 -2.92 2.03 10.63
N LEU A 233 -3.04 2.03 9.30
CA LEU A 233 -3.82 3.01 8.57
C LEU A 233 -4.53 2.37 7.39
N ILE A 234 -5.59 3.02 6.93
CA ILE A 234 -6.39 2.59 5.76
C ILE A 234 -6.14 3.54 4.59
N VAL A 235 -6.03 2.99 3.38
CA VAL A 235 -5.82 3.72 2.13
C VAL A 235 -6.89 3.39 1.09
N GLY A 236 -6.84 4.09 -0.05
CA GLY A 236 -7.75 3.93 -1.18
C GLY A 236 -9.11 4.58 -0.98
N ASP A 237 -10.02 4.29 -1.90
CA ASP A 237 -11.45 4.53 -1.76
C ASP A 237 -12.12 3.27 -1.16
N GLY A 238 -13.05 3.43 -0.22
CA GLY A 238 -13.91 2.31 0.20
C GLY A 238 -13.32 1.25 1.17
N ILE A 239 -12.15 1.48 1.77
CA ILE A 239 -11.57 0.62 2.83
C ILE A 239 -11.27 -0.80 2.34
N PHE A 240 -10.48 -0.88 1.28
CA PHE A 240 -10.04 -2.15 0.74
C PHE A 240 -8.61 -2.48 1.06
N GLU A 241 -7.78 -1.52 1.47
CA GLU A 241 -6.36 -1.74 1.70
C GLU A 241 -5.87 -0.92 2.90
N GLY A 242 -4.82 -1.41 3.55
CA GLY A 242 -4.20 -0.74 4.67
C GLY A 242 -2.76 -1.21 4.89
N TYR A 243 -2.09 -0.52 5.79
CA TYR A 243 -0.71 -0.78 6.15
C TYR A 243 -0.55 -0.93 7.65
N PHE A 244 0.36 -1.80 8.07
CA PHE A 244 0.63 -2.12 9.48
C PHE A 244 2.08 -1.93 9.83
N ILE A 245 2.32 -1.45 11.06
CA ILE A 245 3.61 -1.57 11.73
C ILE A 245 3.40 -2.09 13.15
N VAL A 246 4.13 -3.14 13.50
CA VAL A 246 4.13 -3.65 14.87
C VAL A 246 4.94 -2.71 15.76
N THR A 247 4.39 -2.39 16.93
CA THR A 247 4.95 -1.40 17.87
C THR A 247 5.46 -2.03 19.17
N GLU A 248 5.51 -3.36 19.22
CA GLU A 248 6.20 -4.07 20.30
C GLU A 248 7.71 -3.76 20.26
N PRO A 249 8.35 -3.46 21.41
CA PRO A 249 9.78 -3.21 21.46
C PRO A 249 10.60 -4.34 20.83
N GLY A 250 11.60 -3.97 20.04
CA GLY A 250 12.48 -4.93 19.38
C GLY A 250 11.93 -5.46 18.06
N THR A 251 10.79 -4.97 17.58
CA THR A 251 10.23 -5.38 16.29
C THR A 251 10.51 -4.34 15.21
N VAL A 252 10.96 -4.79 14.05
CA VAL A 252 10.91 -4.06 12.78
C VAL A 252 10.07 -4.92 11.86
N LEU A 253 8.75 -4.80 11.96
CA LEU A 253 7.79 -5.65 11.26
C LEU A 253 6.67 -4.78 10.70
N SER A 254 6.50 -4.81 9.38
CA SER A 254 5.46 -4.06 8.68
C SER A 254 4.90 -4.85 7.51
N GLY A 255 3.76 -4.39 7.00
CA GLY A 255 3.11 -5.06 5.88
C GLY A 255 1.85 -4.36 5.44
N ALA A 256 1.05 -5.08 4.68
CA ALA A 256 -0.20 -4.60 4.12
C ALA A 256 -1.32 -5.61 4.31
N ASP A 257 -2.55 -5.11 4.31
CA ASP A 257 -3.76 -5.92 4.21
C ASP A 257 -4.61 -5.51 3.01
N LYS A 258 -5.50 -6.43 2.65
CA LYS A 258 -6.54 -6.19 1.67
C LYS A 258 -7.84 -6.85 2.10
N LYS A 259 -8.96 -6.12 1.96
CA LYS A 259 -10.29 -6.63 2.25
C LYS A 259 -10.61 -7.79 1.30
N ILE A 260 -11.11 -8.88 1.87
CA ILE A 260 -11.47 -10.07 1.09
C ILE A 260 -12.78 -9.79 0.36
N GLN A 261 -12.69 -9.67 -0.95
CA GLN A 261 -13.84 -9.67 -1.85
C GLN A 261 -14.08 -11.11 -2.29
N ARG A 262 -15.11 -11.77 -1.74
CA ARG A 262 -15.51 -13.07 -2.26
C ARG A 262 -16.18 -12.86 -3.62
N PRO A 263 -15.84 -13.67 -4.65
CA PRO A 263 -16.62 -13.67 -5.88
C PRO A 263 -18.09 -13.83 -5.52
N ALA A 264 -18.95 -12.98 -6.10
CA ALA A 264 -20.38 -13.19 -6.00
C ALA A 264 -20.65 -14.62 -6.47
N THR A 265 -21.24 -15.44 -5.60
CA THR A 265 -21.56 -16.82 -5.98
C THR A 265 -22.62 -16.71 -7.07
N THR A 266 -22.20 -16.78 -8.33
CA THR A 266 -23.09 -16.98 -9.46
C THR A 266 -23.53 -18.44 -9.48
N THR A 267 -24.04 -18.95 -8.37
CA THR A 267 -24.72 -20.23 -8.40
C THR A 267 -26.11 -19.99 -8.98
N ALA A 268 -26.31 -20.51 -10.19
CA ALA A 268 -27.60 -20.72 -10.81
C ALA A 268 -28.62 -21.46 -9.89
N GLU A 269 -28.19 -21.99 -8.74
CA GLU A 269 -29.03 -22.58 -7.70
C GLU A 269 -29.84 -21.56 -6.88
N GLY A 270 -29.43 -20.29 -6.80
CA GLY A 270 -30.21 -19.25 -6.09
C GLY A 270 -31.50 -18.84 -6.81
N LYS A 271 -31.63 -19.14 -8.11
CA LYS A 271 -32.81 -18.80 -8.92
C LYS A 271 -33.85 -19.93 -8.96
N ALA A 272 -33.47 -21.16 -8.61
CA ALA A 272 -34.37 -22.32 -8.58
C ALA A 272 -35.28 -22.32 -7.33
N LEU A 273 -34.77 -21.86 -6.18
CA LEU A 273 -35.54 -21.81 -4.93
C LEU A 273 -36.58 -20.68 -4.85
N ARG A 274 -36.49 -19.65 -5.71
CA ARG A 274 -37.50 -18.58 -5.80
C ARG A 274 -38.65 -18.87 -6.78
N ARG A 275 -38.58 -19.98 -7.53
CA ARG A 275 -39.64 -20.42 -8.46
C ARG A 275 -40.48 -21.59 -7.93
N ALA A 276 -40.16 -22.12 -6.75
CA ALA A 276 -40.89 -23.23 -6.13
C ALA A 276 -41.82 -22.77 -4.99
N THR A 277 -41.96 -21.46 -4.75
CA THR A 277 -42.84 -20.88 -3.72
C THR A 277 -43.85 -19.86 -4.26
N ASN A 278 -44.17 -19.90 -5.56
CA ASN A 278 -45.35 -19.25 -6.13
C ASN A 278 -46.17 -20.26 -6.93
#